data_AF-A0A3D1KF02-F1
#
_entry.id   AF-A0A3D1KF02-F1
#
_cell.length_a   1.000
_cell.length_b   1.000
_cell.length_c   1.000
_cell.angle_alpha   90.00
_cell.angle_beta   90.00
_cell.angle_gamma   90.00
#
_symmetry.space_group_name_H-M   'P 1'
#
loop_
_entity.id
_entity.type
_entity.pdbx_description
1 polymer ?
#
loop_
_entity_poly.entity_id
_entity_poly.type
_entity_poly.pdbx_seq_one_letter_code
_entity_poly.pdbx_strand_id
1 'polypeptide(L)'
;RYYPNNSTSYLYARTHLTEDSVLTFSFIPVPIPQRPEGYPTAAARYWSICLGSASNTRSYYSIFDKAANTAENEKTSFAVCLKQNPKLNDIQTKIEKLNKAGKHWNLFVWDKDKLDVDGKPIGSVIVIMYRNILANKNWPHSIANMLPTDYKNETGEPIDHVTDPSKQIAHKALGDYGPHGMKHAVSDFLNANE
;
A
#
# COMPACT_ATOMS: atom_id res chain seq x y z
N ARG A 1 4.46 27.75 -15.46
CA ARG A 1 4.85 26.42 -15.97
C ARG A 1 4.17 25.38 -15.08
N TYR A 2 3.26 24.58 -15.62
CA TYR A 2 2.57 23.52 -14.87
C TYR A 2 3.58 22.44 -14.45
N TYR A 3 3.52 22.00 -13.19
CA TYR A 3 4.20 20.81 -12.70
C TYR A 3 3.62 19.60 -13.44
N PRO A 4 4.39 18.85 -14.25
CA PRO A 4 3.85 17.68 -14.92
C PRO A 4 3.78 16.52 -13.91
N ASN A 5 2.67 16.44 -13.17
CA ASN A 5 2.22 15.22 -12.52
C ASN A 5 1.71 14.18 -13.55
N ASN A 6 2.21 14.20 -14.80
CA ASN A 6 1.63 13.45 -15.91
C ASN A 6 2.08 11.98 -15.97
N SER A 7 3.13 11.58 -15.26
CA SER A 7 3.58 10.19 -15.21
C SER A 7 3.50 9.68 -13.77
N THR A 8 2.45 8.91 -13.48
CA THR A 8 2.30 8.16 -12.23
C THR A 8 2.21 6.68 -12.56
N SER A 9 3.00 5.87 -11.88
CA SER A 9 2.92 4.42 -11.95
C SER A 9 2.27 3.89 -10.68
N TYR A 10 1.53 2.79 -10.80
CA TYR A 10 0.69 2.26 -9.73
C TYR A 10 0.87 0.76 -9.60
N LEU A 11 0.87 0.29 -8.35
CA LEU A 11 0.60 -1.11 -8.01
C LEU A 11 -0.75 -1.18 -7.33
N TYR A 12 -1.56 -2.15 -7.74
CA TYR A 12 -2.93 -2.31 -7.28
C TYR A 12 -3.10 -3.63 -6.53
N ALA A 13 -3.86 -3.59 -5.45
CA ALA A 13 -4.41 -4.78 -4.81
C ALA A 13 -5.85 -4.52 -4.40
N ARG A 14 -6.63 -5.59 -4.25
CA ARG A 14 -7.98 -5.54 -3.70
C ARG A 14 -8.10 -6.59 -2.61
N THR A 15 -8.75 -6.24 -1.51
CA THR A 15 -9.03 -7.18 -0.43
C THR A 15 -10.41 -6.95 0.16
N HIS A 16 -11.01 -8.00 0.70
CA HIS A 16 -12.17 -7.91 1.57
C HIS A 16 -11.71 -8.06 3.03
N LEU A 17 -11.99 -7.07 3.87
CA LEU A 17 -11.58 -7.07 5.27
C LEU A 17 -12.78 -7.33 6.18
N THR A 18 -12.63 -8.27 7.12
CA THR A 18 -13.63 -8.60 8.15
C THR A 18 -13.22 -8.03 9.51
N GLU A 19 -14.17 -7.96 10.45
CA GLU A 19 -13.96 -7.35 11.78
C GLU A 19 -12.95 -8.11 12.64
N ASP A 20 -12.65 -9.37 12.31
CA ASP A 20 -11.68 -10.25 12.94
C ASP A 20 -10.37 -10.38 12.15
N SER A 21 -10.14 -9.52 11.16
CA SER A 21 -8.94 -9.58 10.30
C SER A 21 -8.10 -8.30 10.33
N VAL A 22 -6.80 -8.49 10.10
CA VAL A 22 -5.83 -7.42 9.84
C VAL A 22 -5.08 -7.77 8.55
N LEU A 23 -5.09 -6.85 7.58
CA LEU A 23 -4.16 -6.93 6.45
C LEU A 23 -2.85 -6.27 6.88
N THR A 24 -1.74 -6.97 6.72
CA THR A 24 -0.41 -6.38 6.79
C THR A 24 0.21 -6.34 5.39
N PHE A 25 1.05 -5.35 5.14
CA PHE A 25 1.98 -5.39 4.01
C PHE A 25 3.22 -4.57 4.33
N SER A 26 4.34 -4.92 3.70
CA SER A 26 5.60 -4.21 3.92
C SER A 26 6.42 -4.10 2.64
N PHE A 27 7.27 -3.09 2.60
CA PHE A 27 8.28 -2.85 1.57
C PHE A 27 9.26 -1.78 2.05
N ILE A 28 10.42 -1.67 1.40
CA ILE A 28 11.32 -0.52 1.51
C ILE A 28 10.76 0.56 0.58
N PRO A 29 10.34 1.73 1.09
CA PRO A 29 9.83 2.77 0.22
C PRO A 29 10.91 3.28 -0.74
N VAL A 30 10.50 3.60 -1.97
CA VAL A 30 11.41 4.22 -2.95
C VAL A 30 12.07 5.48 -2.37
N PRO A 31 13.40 5.66 -2.51
CA PRO A 31 14.07 6.86 -2.05
C PRO A 31 13.54 8.12 -2.75
N ILE A 32 13.14 9.11 -1.96
CA ILE A 32 12.60 10.39 -2.44
C ILE A 32 13.59 11.53 -2.12
N PRO A 33 13.89 12.41 -3.08
CA PRO A 33 14.77 13.55 -2.85
C PRO A 33 14.12 14.56 -1.90
N GLN A 34 14.85 14.96 -0.86
CA GLN A 34 14.38 15.94 0.14
C GLN A 34 14.42 17.38 -0.37
N ARG A 35 15.17 17.63 -1.45
CA ARG A 35 15.33 18.96 -2.04
C ARG A 35 15.26 18.90 -3.58
N PRO A 36 14.89 20.01 -4.25
CA PRO A 36 14.79 20.05 -5.70
C PRO A 36 16.08 19.71 -6.45
N GLU A 37 17.26 19.87 -5.85
CA GLU A 37 18.54 19.58 -6.50
C GLU A 37 18.75 18.07 -6.70
N GLY A 38 18.17 17.24 -5.82
CA GLY A 38 18.20 15.78 -5.95
C GLY A 38 17.26 15.26 -7.04
N TYR A 39 16.53 16.15 -7.71
CA TYR A 39 15.49 15.76 -8.62
C TYR A 39 16.00 14.99 -9.87
N PRO A 40 17.00 15.48 -10.61
CA PRO A 40 17.39 14.86 -11.88
C PRO A 40 17.76 13.37 -11.80
N THR A 41 18.24 12.89 -10.65
CA THR A 41 18.73 11.53 -10.44
C THR A 41 17.86 10.68 -9.52
N ALA A 42 16.75 11.22 -9.01
CA ALA A 42 15.89 10.54 -8.05
C ALA A 42 15.28 9.23 -8.59
N ALA A 43 15.07 8.25 -7.70
CA ALA A 43 14.34 7.02 -8.03
C ALA A 43 12.85 7.27 -8.27
N ALA A 44 12.25 8.18 -7.50
CA ALA A 44 10.93 8.76 -7.73
C ALA A 44 10.86 10.17 -7.11
N ARG A 45 9.84 10.96 -7.47
CA ARG A 45 9.61 12.30 -6.88
C ARG A 45 8.78 12.27 -5.63
N TYR A 46 7.96 11.25 -5.50
CA TYR A 46 6.95 11.13 -4.46
C TYR A 46 6.43 9.71 -4.48
N TRP A 47 6.08 9.18 -3.32
CA TRP A 47 5.32 7.96 -3.20
C TRP A 47 4.17 8.11 -2.20
N SER A 48 3.13 7.30 -2.38
CA SER A 48 2.09 7.17 -1.36
C SER A 48 1.34 5.86 -1.47
N ILE A 49 0.59 5.55 -0.41
CA ILE A 49 -0.44 4.53 -0.38
C ILE A 49 -1.80 5.20 -0.28
N CYS A 50 -2.73 4.79 -1.12
CA CYS A 50 -4.12 5.23 -1.08
C CYS A 50 -5.04 4.02 -0.87
N LEU A 51 -5.97 4.13 0.06
CA LEU A 51 -7.06 3.17 0.26
C LEU A 51 -8.35 3.77 -0.29
N GLY A 52 -8.97 3.05 -1.22
CA GLY A 52 -10.24 3.40 -1.82
C GLY A 52 -11.29 2.31 -1.65
N SER A 53 -12.55 2.67 -1.88
CA SER A 53 -13.64 1.70 -1.89
C SER A 53 -13.71 0.99 -3.25
N ALA A 54 -13.92 -0.32 -3.26
CA ALA A 54 -14.19 -1.03 -4.51
C ALA A 54 -15.55 -0.66 -5.14
N SER A 55 -16.50 -0.10 -4.38
CA SER A 55 -17.83 0.23 -4.88
C SER A 55 -17.85 1.49 -5.76
N ASN A 56 -16.93 2.41 -5.54
CA ASN A 56 -16.91 3.69 -6.25
C ASN A 56 -15.50 4.17 -6.65
N THR A 57 -14.46 3.42 -6.32
CA THR A 57 -13.06 3.66 -6.69
C THR A 57 -12.45 4.98 -6.19
N ARG A 58 -13.15 5.71 -5.30
CA ARG A 58 -12.64 6.95 -4.69
C ARG A 58 -11.65 6.61 -3.57
N SER A 59 -10.60 7.42 -3.45
CA SER A 59 -9.62 7.32 -2.35
C SER A 59 -10.16 8.02 -1.11
N TYR A 60 -10.17 7.33 0.03
CA TYR A 60 -10.68 7.84 1.31
C TYR A 60 -9.59 8.04 2.36
N TYR A 61 -8.53 7.23 2.29
CA TYR A 61 -7.40 7.31 3.21
C TYR A 61 -6.10 7.29 2.42
N SER A 62 -5.10 8.03 2.88
CA SER A 62 -3.79 8.02 2.26
C SER A 62 -2.68 8.35 3.24
N ILE A 63 -1.55 7.68 3.07
CA ILE A 63 -0.27 8.01 3.73
C ILE A 63 0.75 8.21 2.61
N PHE A 64 1.60 9.21 2.74
CA PHE A 64 2.61 9.58 1.75
C PHE A 64 3.97 9.79 2.39
N ASP A 65 5.00 9.92 1.56
CA ASP A 65 6.42 9.99 1.94
C ASP A 65 6.70 10.83 3.19
N LYS A 66 6.17 12.05 3.31
CA LYS A 66 6.42 12.91 4.48
C LYS A 66 5.61 12.57 5.73
N ALA A 67 4.47 11.89 5.56
CA ALA A 67 3.54 11.58 6.66
C ALA A 67 3.73 10.15 7.20
N ALA A 68 4.41 9.28 6.44
CA ALA A 68 4.66 7.91 6.84
C ALA A 68 5.73 7.85 7.94
N ASN A 69 5.53 6.95 8.91
CA ASN A 69 6.64 6.47 9.74
C ASN A 69 7.51 5.55 8.87
N THR A 70 8.65 6.06 8.43
CA THR A 70 9.61 5.36 7.57
C THR A 70 11.02 5.88 7.86
N ALA A 71 12.02 5.06 7.55
CA ALA A 71 13.41 5.49 7.44
C ALA A 71 13.96 5.15 6.04
N GLU A 72 15.06 5.81 5.68
CA GLU A 72 15.71 5.59 4.39
C GLU A 72 16.32 4.19 4.31
N ASN A 73 16.02 3.45 3.23
CA ASN A 73 16.47 2.07 3.01
C ASN A 73 16.02 1.04 4.05
N GLU A 74 15.07 1.40 4.92
CA GLU A 74 14.50 0.48 5.89
C GLU A 74 13.12 -0.03 5.46
N LYS A 75 12.78 -1.24 5.89
CA LYS A 75 11.47 -1.85 5.62
C LYS A 75 10.41 -1.16 6.47
N THR A 76 9.38 -0.68 5.79
CA THR A 76 8.21 -0.04 6.40
C THR A 76 7.01 -0.97 6.27
N SER A 77 6.31 -1.16 7.38
CA SER A 77 5.13 -2.00 7.51
C SER A 77 3.86 -1.17 7.63
N PHE A 78 2.77 -1.71 7.11
CA PHE A 78 1.44 -1.12 7.13
C PHE A 78 0.46 -2.16 7.62
N ALA A 79 -0.37 -1.78 8.59
CA ALA A 79 -1.53 -2.54 9.02
C ALA A 79 -2.81 -1.84 8.54
N VAL A 80 -3.79 -2.61 8.08
CA VAL A 80 -5.14 -2.16 7.75
C VAL A 80 -6.12 -3.01 8.53
N CYS A 81 -6.92 -2.37 9.37
CA CYS A 81 -8.01 -3.01 10.12
C CYS A 81 -9.30 -2.18 9.97
N LEU A 82 -10.45 -2.81 10.20
CA LEU A 82 -11.70 -2.07 10.27
C LEU A 82 -11.76 -1.23 11.56
N LYS A 83 -12.42 -0.07 11.49
CA LYS A 83 -12.78 0.71 12.69
C LYS A 83 -13.70 -0.09 13.62
N GLN A 84 -14.54 -0.95 13.05
CA GLN A 84 -15.48 -1.83 13.72
C GLN A 84 -14.81 -3.06 14.36
N ASN A 85 -13.49 -3.23 14.18
CA ASN A 85 -12.77 -4.34 14.79
C ASN A 85 -12.82 -4.24 16.33
N PRO A 86 -13.32 -5.27 17.05
CA PRO A 86 -13.50 -5.21 18.51
C PRO A 86 -12.18 -5.12 19.29
N LYS A 87 -11.05 -5.35 18.61
CA LYS A 87 -9.69 -5.33 19.15
C LYS A 87 -8.85 -4.18 18.59
N LEU A 88 -9.49 -3.14 18.04
CA LEU A 88 -8.80 -1.99 17.47
C LEU A 88 -7.78 -1.36 18.44
N ASN A 89 -8.15 -1.19 19.71
CA ASN A 89 -7.25 -0.62 20.73
C ASN A 89 -6.01 -1.50 20.97
N ASP A 90 -6.17 -2.82 20.96
CA ASP A 90 -5.07 -3.77 21.13
C ASP A 90 -4.11 -3.71 19.92
N ILE A 91 -4.67 -3.59 18.70
CA ILE A 91 -3.90 -3.41 17.45
C ILE A 91 -3.10 -2.10 17.49
N GLN A 92 -3.73 -1.00 17.89
CA GLN A 92 -3.06 0.31 18.05
C GLN A 92 -1.92 0.21 19.06
N THR A 93 -2.18 -0.40 20.23
CA THR A 93 -1.19 -0.57 21.29
C THR A 93 0.01 -1.40 20.81
N LYS A 94 -0.22 -2.49 20.08
CA LYS A 94 0.86 -3.31 19.49
C LYS A 94 1.71 -2.47 18.53
N ILE A 95 1.09 -1.73 17.61
CA ILE A 95 1.80 -0.89 16.63
C ILE A 95 2.62 0.21 17.30
N GLU A 96 2.06 0.88 18.31
CA GLU A 96 2.79 1.87 19.09
C GLU A 96 4.01 1.28 19.81
N LYS A 97 3.87 0.07 20.38
CA LYS A 97 4.98 -0.63 21.02
C LYS A 97 6.08 -0.97 20.01
N LEU A 98 5.72 -1.45 18.82
CA LEU A 98 6.68 -1.73 17.73
C LEU A 98 7.41 -0.46 17.29
N ASN A 99 6.69 0.65 17.14
CA ASN A 99 7.27 1.93 16.79
C ASN A 99 8.20 2.48 17.87
N LYS A 100 7.85 2.35 19.16
CA LYS A 100 8.74 2.69 20.29
C LYS A 100 10.00 1.83 20.33
N ALA A 101 9.95 0.61 19.80
CA ALA A 101 11.09 -0.27 19.63
C ALA A 101 11.93 0.01 18.36
N GLY A 102 11.64 1.12 17.64
CA GLY A 102 12.39 1.53 16.46
C GLY A 102 11.94 0.89 15.15
N LYS A 103 10.81 0.17 15.12
CA LYS A 103 10.22 -0.33 13.87
C LYS A 103 9.42 0.77 13.16
N HIS A 104 9.18 0.58 11.87
CA HIS A 104 8.45 1.53 11.03
C HIS A 104 7.06 1.02 10.66
N TRP A 105 6.11 1.08 11.59
CA TRP A 105 4.71 0.69 11.36
C TRP A 105 3.78 1.89 11.18
N ASN A 106 2.87 1.74 10.23
CA ASN A 106 1.80 2.67 9.92
C ASN A 106 0.45 1.94 10.04
N LEU A 107 -0.58 2.62 10.54
CA LEU A 107 -1.92 2.04 10.70
C LEU A 107 -2.95 2.80 9.87
N PHE A 108 -3.69 2.07 9.04
CA PHE A 108 -4.92 2.51 8.43
C PHE A 108 -6.12 1.92 9.18
N VAL A 109 -6.96 2.79 9.74
CA VAL A 109 -8.25 2.41 10.33
C VAL A 109 -9.36 2.70 9.32
N TRP A 110 -9.84 1.65 8.65
CA TRP A 110 -10.86 1.76 7.60
C TRP A 110 -12.26 1.74 8.21
N ASP A 111 -13.03 2.81 8.04
CA ASP A 111 -14.41 2.88 8.53
C ASP A 111 -15.38 2.45 7.41
N LYS A 112 -15.79 1.17 7.40
CA LYS A 112 -16.67 0.63 6.35
C LYS A 112 -18.04 1.32 6.29
N ASP A 113 -18.46 1.94 7.39
CA ASP A 113 -19.76 2.62 7.52
C ASP A 113 -19.66 4.12 7.17
N LYS A 114 -18.46 4.64 6.92
CA LYS A 114 -18.27 6.00 6.41
C LYS A 114 -19.04 6.17 5.10
N LEU A 115 -19.82 7.24 5.01
CA LEU A 115 -20.59 7.56 3.81
C LEU A 115 -19.68 8.21 2.75
N ASP A 116 -19.90 7.83 1.50
CA ASP A 116 -19.36 8.52 0.34
C ASP A 116 -20.14 9.79 0.01
N VAL A 117 -19.71 10.50 -1.04
CA VAL A 117 -20.34 11.74 -1.52
C VAL A 117 -21.78 11.53 -1.99
N ASP A 118 -22.17 10.28 -2.26
CA ASP A 118 -23.49 9.88 -2.70
C ASP A 118 -24.34 9.35 -1.52
N GLY A 119 -23.84 9.48 -0.28
CA GLY A 119 -24.52 9.07 0.95
C GLY A 119 -24.52 7.55 1.21
N LYS A 120 -23.67 6.78 0.51
CA LYS A 120 -23.61 5.32 0.62
C LYS A 120 -22.39 4.87 1.43
N PRO A 121 -22.48 3.80 2.24
CA PRO A 121 -21.33 3.24 2.93
C PRO A 121 -20.22 2.83 1.96
N ILE A 122 -18.96 3.12 2.31
CA ILE A 122 -17.80 2.75 1.50
C ILE A 122 -17.49 1.24 1.55
N GLY A 123 -18.08 0.49 2.48
CA GLY A 123 -18.06 -0.97 2.51
C GLY A 123 -16.73 -1.57 2.97
N SER A 124 -16.64 -2.90 3.00
CA SER A 124 -15.49 -3.66 3.53
C SER A 124 -14.49 -4.13 2.45
N VAL A 125 -14.79 -3.89 1.17
CA VAL A 125 -13.90 -4.24 0.06
C VAL A 125 -13.05 -3.03 -0.30
N ILE A 126 -11.76 -3.15 0.01
CA ILE A 126 -10.78 -2.07 -0.07
C ILE A 126 -9.91 -2.28 -1.32
N VAL A 127 -9.72 -1.20 -2.08
CA VAL A 127 -8.72 -1.08 -3.14
C VAL A 127 -7.50 -0.39 -2.55
N ILE A 128 -6.32 -0.96 -2.77
CA ILE A 128 -5.04 -0.46 -2.26
C ILE A 128 -4.20 -0.06 -3.45
N MET A 129 -3.67 1.15 -3.40
CA MET A 129 -2.84 1.71 -4.46
C MET A 129 -1.53 2.19 -3.88
N TYR A 130 -0.42 1.55 -4.25
CA TYR A 130 0.91 2.14 -4.07
C TYR A 130 1.28 2.90 -5.35
N ARG A 131 1.64 4.18 -5.22
CA ARG A 131 1.94 5.04 -6.37
C ARG A 131 3.30 5.68 -6.25
N ASN A 132 4.03 5.76 -7.36
CA ASN A 132 5.22 6.62 -7.50
C ASN A 132 4.97 7.65 -8.60
N ILE A 133 5.21 8.93 -8.30
CA ILE A 133 5.18 10.01 -9.30
C ILE A 133 6.57 10.15 -9.89
N LEU A 134 6.63 10.20 -11.23
CA LEU A 134 7.87 10.35 -12.00
C LEU A 134 8.92 9.29 -11.61
N ALA A 135 8.51 8.02 -11.62
CA ALA A 135 9.41 6.90 -11.36
C ALA A 135 10.51 6.82 -12.43
N ASN A 136 11.76 6.74 -11.98
CA ASN A 136 12.92 6.60 -12.86
C ASN A 136 13.01 5.17 -13.39
N LYS A 137 12.81 4.96 -14.69
CA LYS A 137 12.86 3.62 -15.32
C LYS A 137 14.23 2.96 -15.21
N ASN A 138 15.30 3.73 -15.05
CA ASN A 138 16.67 3.20 -14.94
C ASN A 138 17.01 2.74 -13.52
N TRP A 139 16.14 3.00 -12.53
CA TRP A 139 16.34 2.47 -11.20
C TRP A 139 15.95 0.97 -11.17
N PRO A 140 16.79 0.06 -10.63
CA PRO A 140 16.56 -1.39 -10.71
C PRO A 140 15.22 -1.86 -10.14
N HIS A 141 14.70 -1.17 -9.13
CA HIS A 141 13.45 -1.52 -8.46
C HIS A 141 12.27 -0.63 -8.91
N SER A 142 12.38 -0.05 -10.10
CA SER A 142 11.36 0.88 -10.60
C SER A 142 10.06 0.19 -10.95
N ILE A 143 8.97 0.65 -10.30
CA ILE A 143 7.60 0.21 -10.62
C ILE A 143 7.22 0.51 -12.08
N ALA A 144 7.92 1.42 -12.76
CA ALA A 144 7.66 1.77 -14.16
C ALA A 144 8.09 0.68 -15.17
N ASN A 145 8.81 -0.35 -14.71
CA ASN A 145 9.23 -1.49 -15.52
C ASN A 145 8.33 -2.73 -15.34
N MET A 146 7.31 -2.64 -14.47
CA MET A 146 6.38 -3.75 -14.26
C MET A 146 5.48 -3.95 -15.47
N LEU A 147 5.19 -5.23 -15.76
CA LEU A 147 4.20 -5.60 -16.76
C LEU A 147 2.81 -5.59 -16.13
N PRO A 148 1.78 -5.08 -16.83
CA PRO A 148 0.41 -5.14 -16.34
C PRO A 148 -0.06 -6.60 -16.23
N THR A 149 -1.00 -6.84 -15.32
CA THR A 149 -1.77 -8.07 -15.24
C THR A 149 -3.21 -7.73 -15.55
N ASP A 150 -3.89 -8.56 -16.33
CA ASP A 150 -5.27 -8.32 -16.69
C ASP A 150 -6.18 -8.49 -15.47
N TYR A 151 -7.24 -7.69 -15.41
CA TYR A 151 -8.34 -7.93 -14.48
C TYR A 151 -9.10 -9.21 -14.87
N LYS A 152 -10.01 -9.64 -13.99
CA LYS A 152 -10.96 -10.70 -14.31
C LYS A 152 -11.64 -10.41 -15.66
N ASN A 153 -11.62 -11.41 -16.54
CA ASN A 153 -12.26 -11.37 -17.86
C ASN A 153 -12.94 -12.73 -18.14
N GLU A 154 -13.36 -12.95 -19.38
CA GLU A 154 -14.02 -14.20 -19.79
C GLU A 154 -13.12 -15.45 -19.67
N THR A 155 -11.80 -15.26 -19.66
CA THR A 155 -10.83 -16.36 -19.68
C THR A 155 -10.25 -16.71 -18.31
N GLY A 156 -10.54 -15.92 -17.25
CA GLY A 156 -10.11 -16.26 -15.88
C GLY A 156 -10.06 -15.11 -14.89
N GLU A 157 -9.65 -15.43 -13.66
CA GLU A 157 -9.33 -14.47 -12.61
C GLU A 157 -7.95 -13.82 -12.87
N PRO A 158 -7.60 -12.67 -12.26
CA PRO A 158 -6.32 -12.01 -12.49
C PRO A 158 -5.08 -12.89 -12.33
N ILE A 159 -5.14 -13.88 -11.44
CA ILE A 159 -4.03 -14.83 -11.20
C ILE A 159 -3.78 -15.74 -12.40
N ASP A 160 -4.82 -16.06 -13.16
CA ASP A 160 -4.74 -16.93 -14.34
C ASP A 160 -4.06 -16.21 -15.53
N HIS A 161 -4.00 -14.87 -15.49
CA HIS A 161 -3.36 -14.01 -16.49
C HIS A 161 -1.91 -13.67 -16.17
N VAL A 162 -1.35 -14.21 -15.09
CA VAL A 162 0.07 -14.02 -14.73
C VAL A 162 0.94 -14.97 -15.56
N THR A 163 1.58 -14.44 -16.60
CA THR A 163 2.46 -15.19 -17.51
C THR A 163 3.95 -14.97 -17.23
N ASP A 164 4.32 -13.83 -16.62
CA ASP A 164 5.68 -13.52 -16.17
C ASP A 164 5.65 -13.00 -14.72
N PRO A 165 5.56 -13.90 -13.72
CA PRO A 165 5.54 -13.52 -12.31
C PRO A 165 6.71 -12.62 -11.90
N SER A 166 7.87 -12.75 -12.56
CA SER A 166 9.08 -11.97 -12.25
C SER A 166 8.98 -10.50 -12.68
N LYS A 167 7.96 -10.15 -13.48
CA LYS A 167 7.69 -8.77 -13.91
C LYS A 167 6.28 -8.27 -13.58
N GLN A 168 5.38 -9.17 -13.19
CA GLN A 168 3.98 -8.86 -12.87
C GLN A 168 3.68 -8.84 -11.37
N ILE A 169 4.38 -9.63 -10.55
CA ILE A 169 4.14 -9.68 -9.10
C ILE A 169 5.14 -8.76 -8.38
N ALA A 170 4.63 -7.75 -7.67
CA ALA A 170 5.42 -6.67 -7.08
C ALA A 170 6.65 -7.13 -6.29
N HIS A 171 6.46 -7.95 -5.26
CA HIS A 171 7.57 -8.43 -4.41
C HIS A 171 8.55 -9.37 -5.14
N LYS A 172 8.12 -9.99 -6.25
CA LYS A 172 9.00 -10.81 -7.09
C LYS A 172 9.83 -9.94 -8.04
N ALA A 173 9.19 -8.94 -8.65
CA ALA A 173 9.82 -8.06 -9.62
C ALA A 173 10.75 -7.01 -9.01
N LEU A 174 10.38 -6.50 -7.83
CA LEU A 174 11.06 -5.35 -7.22
C LEU A 174 11.85 -5.74 -5.96
N GLY A 175 11.84 -7.02 -5.57
CA GLY A 175 12.45 -7.48 -4.32
C GLY A 175 11.80 -6.80 -3.10
N ASP A 176 12.62 -6.39 -2.14
CA ASP A 176 12.15 -5.73 -0.91
C ASP A 176 11.47 -4.37 -1.14
N TYR A 177 11.63 -3.74 -2.31
CA TYR A 177 10.93 -2.51 -2.69
C TYR A 177 9.52 -2.76 -3.22
N GLY A 178 9.18 -4.01 -3.50
CA GLY A 178 7.85 -4.42 -3.93
C GLY A 178 6.97 -4.78 -2.74
N PRO A 179 5.78 -4.17 -2.60
CA PRO A 179 4.85 -4.52 -1.53
C PRO A 179 4.54 -6.02 -1.50
N HIS A 180 4.68 -6.63 -0.33
CA HIS A 180 4.22 -7.98 -0.03
C HIS A 180 3.23 -7.91 1.12
N GLY A 181 2.03 -8.49 0.93
CA GLY A 181 0.94 -8.38 1.89
C GLY A 181 0.29 -9.71 2.22
N MET A 182 -0.16 -9.83 3.47
CA MET A 182 -0.82 -11.01 4.02
C MET A 182 -1.99 -10.59 4.90
N LYS A 183 -3.04 -11.40 4.92
CA LYS A 183 -4.19 -11.22 5.80
C LYS A 183 -4.07 -12.19 6.96
N HIS A 184 -4.24 -11.68 8.16
CA HIS A 184 -4.13 -12.43 9.40
C HIS A 184 -5.46 -12.37 10.15
N ALA A 185 -5.76 -13.42 10.91
CA ALA A 185 -6.69 -13.27 12.02
C ALA A 185 -6.10 -12.28 13.03
N VAL A 186 -6.96 -11.50 13.68
CA VAL A 186 -6.52 -10.50 14.67
C VAL A 186 -5.75 -11.15 15.81
N SER A 187 -6.16 -12.34 16.27
CA SER A 187 -5.44 -13.09 17.30
C SER A 187 -4.00 -13.36 16.89
N ASP A 188 -3.78 -13.78 15.65
CA ASP A 188 -2.46 -14.15 15.15
C ASP A 188 -1.59 -12.90 15.02
N PHE A 189 -2.17 -11.80 14.51
CA PHE A 189 -1.49 -10.51 14.47
C PHE A 189 -1.08 -10.04 15.86
N LEU A 190 -1.94 -10.15 16.88
CA LEU A 190 -1.62 -9.71 18.24
C LEU A 190 -0.59 -10.61 18.94
N ASN A 191 -0.56 -11.91 18.62
CA ASN A 191 0.35 -12.88 19.22
C ASN A 191 1.69 -13.03 18.50
N ALA A 192 1.81 -12.52 17.26
CA ALA A 192 3.05 -12.56 16.51
C ALA A 192 4.13 -11.70 17.19
N ASN A 193 5.27 -12.32 17.49
CA ASN A 193 6.50 -11.64 17.90
C ASN A 193 7.18 -11.08 16.65
N GLU A 194 7.18 -9.76 16.48
CA GLU A 194 7.84 -9.03 15.38
C GLU A 194 8.93 -8.08 15.90
#